data_AF-A0A7C3WV73-F1
#
_entry.id   AF-A0A7C3WV73-F1
#
_cell.length_a   1.000
_cell.length_b   1.000
_cell.length_c   1.000
_cell.angle_alpha   90.00
_cell.angle_beta   90.00
_cell.angle_gamma   90.00
#
_symmetry.space_group_name_H-M   'P 1'
#
loop_
_entity.id
_entity.type
_entity.pdbx_description
1 polymer ?
#
loop_
_entity_poly.entity_id
_entity_poly.type
_entity_poly.pdbx_seq_one_letter_code
_entity_poly.pdbx_strand_id
1 'polypeptide(L)'
;MNKVILQQVVIDQKGELDYLYKRDKIVERTLLHAYQKQANSEIIKVITGIRRCGKSVFAHQLFQNKHVAYLNFDDERLFSLETEDLNTIIEVFFEVYGDFQYI
;
A
#
# COMPACT_ATOMS: atom_id res chain seq x y z
N MET A 1 5.54 13.50 13.92
CA MET A 1 4.74 14.03 12.79
C MET A 1 3.34 14.47 13.25
N ASN A 2 2.67 15.39 12.56
CA ASN A 2 1.27 15.74 12.84
C ASN A 2 0.31 14.66 12.30
N LYS A 3 -0.52 14.07 13.17
CA LYS A 3 -1.49 13.01 12.83
C LYS A 3 -2.46 13.41 11.72
N VAL A 4 -2.91 14.66 11.68
CA VAL A 4 -3.84 15.16 10.63
C VAL A 4 -3.17 15.12 9.25
N ILE A 5 -1.89 15.48 9.17
CA ILE A 5 -1.14 15.41 7.91
C ILE A 5 -1.00 13.94 7.47
N LEU A 6 -0.64 13.05 8.39
CA LEU A 6 -0.50 11.62 8.11
C LEU A 6 -1.83 11.02 7.63
N GLN A 7 -2.94 11.35 8.29
CA GLN A 7 -4.28 10.93 7.88
C GLN A 7 -4.62 11.41 6.48
N GLN A 8 -4.33 12.68 6.15
CA GLN A 8 -4.54 13.20 4.81
C GLN A 8 -3.71 12.45 3.76
N VAL A 9 -2.43 12.18 4.04
CA VAL A 9 -1.55 11.40 3.16
C VAL A 9 -2.15 10.01 2.88
N VAL A 10 -2.59 9.31 3.92
CA VAL A 10 -3.16 7.97 3.79
C VAL A 10 -4.47 7.98 2.99
N ILE A 11 -5.34 8.98 3.22
CA ILE A 11 -6.59 9.16 2.46
C ILE A 11 -6.29 9.42 0.98
N ASP A 12 -5.36 10.32 0.68
CA ASP A 12 -4.99 10.67 -0.69
C ASP A 12 -4.47 9.44 -1.44
N GLN A 13 -3.51 8.72 -0.84
CA GLN A 13 -2.91 7.52 -1.43
C GLN A 13 -3.92 6.39 -1.61
N LYS A 14 -4.86 6.21 -0.67
CA LYS A 14 -5.98 5.28 -0.82
C LYS A 14 -6.84 5.65 -2.03
N GLY A 15 -7.18 6.93 -2.18
CA GLY A 15 -7.95 7.44 -3.31
C GLY A 15 -7.24 7.23 -4.65
N GLU A 16 -5.92 7.41 -4.69
CA GLU A 16 -5.10 7.12 -5.88
C GLU A 16 -5.14 5.63 -6.25
N LEU A 17 -5.04 4.73 -5.27
CA LEU A 17 -5.18 3.29 -5.49
C LEU A 17 -6.56 2.90 -5.99
N ASP A 18 -7.62 3.42 -5.37
CA ASP A 18 -9.00 3.19 -5.81
C ASP A 18 -9.21 3.66 -7.26
N TYR A 19 -8.61 4.80 -7.62
CA TYR A 19 -8.63 5.29 -9.00
C TYR A 19 -7.89 4.36 -9.96
N LEU A 20 -6.73 3.83 -9.55
CA LEU A 20 -5.97 2.85 -10.33
C LEU A 20 -6.76 1.57 -10.56
N TYR A 21 -7.41 1.02 -9.53
CA TYR A 21 -8.22 -0.20 -9.65
C TYR A 21 -9.47 -0.01 -10.51
N LYS A 22 -10.09 1.19 -10.47
CA LYS A 22 -11.30 1.50 -11.27
C LYS A 22 -11.00 1.79 -12.74
N ARG A 23 -9.75 2.07 -13.12
CA ARG A 23 -9.39 2.18 -14.54
C ARG A 23 -9.30 0.77 -15.13
N ASP A 24 -10.18 0.46 -16.07
CA ASP A 24 -10.25 -0.79 -16.86
C ASP A 24 -8.98 -1.13 -17.71
N LYS A 25 -7.82 -0.52 -17.43
CA LYS A 25 -6.63 -0.58 -18.31
C LYS A 25 -5.35 -1.06 -17.63
N ILE A 26 -5.41 -1.65 -16.44
CA ILE A 26 -4.23 -2.31 -15.86
C ILE A 26 -4.11 -3.71 -16.45
N VAL A 27 -3.05 -3.94 -17.25
CA VAL A 27 -2.72 -5.27 -17.77
C VAL A 27 -2.27 -6.17 -16.63
N GLU A 28 -2.82 -7.38 -16.57
CA GLU A 28 -2.41 -8.39 -15.58
C GLU A 28 -0.92 -8.75 -15.74
N ARG A 29 -0.20 -8.81 -14.63
CA ARG A 29 1.22 -9.19 -14.64
C ARG A 29 1.35 -10.68 -14.82
N THR A 30 2.24 -11.11 -15.71
CA THR A 30 2.45 -12.53 -16.08
C THR A 30 2.67 -13.47 -14.89
N LEU A 31 3.35 -12.99 -13.85
CA LEU A 31 3.67 -13.80 -12.66
C LEU A 31 2.58 -13.72 -11.57
N LEU A 32 1.51 -12.95 -11.74
CA LEU A 32 0.55 -12.69 -10.67
C LEU A 32 -0.02 -13.98 -10.08
N HIS A 33 -0.52 -14.88 -10.94
CA HIS A 33 -1.06 -16.18 -10.54
C HIS A 33 -0.04 -17.05 -9.77
N ALA A 34 1.24 -17.03 -10.16
CA ALA A 34 2.28 -17.82 -9.50
C ALA A 34 2.56 -17.36 -8.05
N TYR A 35 2.23 -16.11 -7.72
CA TYR A 35 2.48 -15.51 -6.41
C TYR A 35 1.22 -15.29 -5.55
N GLN A 36 0.02 -15.61 -6.06
CA GLN A 36 -1.24 -15.44 -5.31
C GLN A 36 -1.25 -16.16 -3.96
N LYS A 37 -0.68 -17.38 -3.88
CA LYS A 37 -0.62 -18.13 -2.63
C LYS A 37 0.27 -17.45 -1.59
N GLN A 38 1.34 -16.81 -2.04
CA GLN A 38 2.30 -16.10 -1.21
C GLN A 38 1.64 -14.88 -0.57
N ALA A 39 0.70 -14.23 -1.26
CA ALA A 39 -0.09 -13.13 -0.70
C ALA A 39 -0.92 -13.53 0.53
N ASN A 40 -1.21 -14.83 0.73
CA ASN A 40 -1.94 -15.34 1.90
C ASN A 40 -1.04 -15.72 3.08
N SER A 41 0.27 -15.80 2.88
CA SER A 41 1.23 -16.09 3.97
C SER A 41 1.37 -14.89 4.91
N GLU A 42 1.75 -15.12 6.16
CA GLU A 42 2.07 -14.07 7.15
C GLU A 42 3.54 -13.59 7.09
N ILE A 43 4.34 -14.15 6.18
CA ILE A 43 5.75 -13.76 6.02
C ILE A 43 5.85 -12.37 5.35
N ILE A 44 6.87 -11.57 5.64
CA ILE A 44 7.12 -10.30 4.96
C ILE A 44 7.45 -10.55 3.47
N LYS A 45 6.86 -9.76 2.56
CA LYS A 45 7.13 -9.84 1.11
C LYS A 45 8.01 -8.67 0.71
N VAL A 46 9.17 -8.97 0.13
CA VAL A 46 10.06 -7.95 -0.43
C VAL A 46 10.06 -8.10 -1.95
N ILE A 47 9.58 -7.08 -2.67
CA ILE A 47 9.57 -7.03 -4.13
C ILE A 47 10.66 -6.06 -4.59
N THR A 48 11.71 -6.57 -5.24
CA THR A 48 12.88 -5.78 -5.65
C THR A 48 12.98 -5.63 -7.17
N GLY A 49 13.87 -4.75 -7.63
CA GLY A 49 14.13 -4.51 -9.06
C GLY A 49 14.30 -3.03 -9.41
N ILE A 50 14.68 -2.75 -10.66
CA ILE A 50 14.97 -1.39 -11.15
C ILE A 50 13.76 -0.44 -11.13
N ARG A 51 14.02 0.87 -11.16
CA ARG A 51 12.95 1.89 -11.25
C ARG A 51 12.11 1.65 -12.50
N ARG A 52 10.78 1.80 -12.39
CA ARG A 52 9.80 1.66 -13.48
C ARG A 52 9.58 0.26 -14.06
N CYS A 53 10.14 -0.82 -13.49
CA CYS A 53 9.77 -2.18 -13.91
C CYS A 53 8.35 -2.61 -13.49
N GLY A 54 7.66 -1.83 -12.64
CA GLY A 54 6.27 -2.06 -12.26
C GLY A 54 6.06 -2.85 -10.97
N LYS A 55 7.02 -2.80 -10.04
CA LYS A 55 6.92 -3.44 -8.71
C LYS A 55 5.66 -3.04 -7.94
N SER A 56 5.40 -1.73 -7.82
CA SER A 56 4.21 -1.23 -7.11
C SER A 56 2.93 -1.73 -7.79
N VAL A 57 2.87 -1.69 -9.12
CA VAL A 57 1.73 -2.24 -9.88
C VAL A 57 1.54 -3.73 -9.61
N PHE A 58 2.63 -4.51 -9.56
CA PHE A 58 2.56 -5.93 -9.22
C PHE A 58 2.06 -6.14 -7.78
N ALA A 59 2.56 -5.38 -6.80
CA ALA A 59 2.09 -5.43 -5.41
C ALA A 59 0.60 -5.08 -5.31
N HIS A 60 0.17 -3.98 -5.92
CA HIS A 60 -1.24 -3.56 -5.94
C HIS A 60 -2.13 -4.64 -6.55
N GLN A 61 -1.76 -5.21 -7.70
CA GLN A 61 -2.54 -6.32 -8.30
C GLN A 61 -2.53 -7.58 -7.45
N LEU A 62 -1.43 -7.88 -6.75
CA LEU A 62 -1.33 -9.06 -5.88
C LEU A 62 -2.25 -8.97 -4.66
N PHE A 63 -2.49 -7.75 -4.19
CA PHE A 63 -3.30 -7.47 -3.00
C PHE A 63 -4.65 -6.81 -3.29
N GLN A 64 -5.03 -6.58 -4.56
CA GLN A 64 -6.22 -5.80 -4.96
C GLN A 64 -7.54 -6.32 -4.37
N ASN A 65 -7.66 -7.63 -4.16
CA ASN A 65 -8.88 -8.28 -3.65
C ASN A 65 -8.77 -8.61 -2.15
N LYS A 66 -7.86 -7.95 -1.42
CA LYS A 66 -7.61 -8.16 0.01
C LYS A 66 -7.82 -6.85 0.77
N HIS A 67 -8.15 -6.98 2.05
CA HIS A 67 -8.23 -5.85 2.97
C HIS A 67 -6.81 -5.44 3.38
N VAL A 68 -6.24 -4.47 2.67
CA VAL A 68 -4.85 -4.01 2.85
C VAL A 68 -4.83 -2.52 3.16
N ALA A 69 -4.08 -2.12 4.19
CA ALA A 69 -3.72 -0.74 4.42
C ALA A 69 -2.44 -0.41 3.64
N TYR A 70 -2.35 0.77 3.03
CA TYR A 70 -1.22 1.15 2.19
C TYR A 70 -0.64 2.49 2.59
N LEU A 71 0.70 2.57 2.57
CA LEU A 71 1.46 3.80 2.67
C LEU A 71 2.69 3.75 1.76
N ASN A 72 2.85 4.79 0.94
CA ASN A 72 4.06 5.07 0.19
C ASN A 72 4.96 6.02 0.98
N PHE A 73 6.10 5.52 1.44
CA PHE A 73 7.10 6.32 2.18
C PHE A 73 7.86 7.34 1.31
N ASP A 74 7.75 7.27 -0.03
CA ASP A 74 8.37 8.24 -0.93
C ASP A 74 7.62 9.59 -0.97
N ASP A 75 6.46 9.72 -0.31
CA ASP A 75 5.69 10.97 -0.24
C ASP A 75 6.45 12.03 0.56
N GLU A 76 6.71 13.19 -0.05
CA GLU A 76 7.51 14.28 0.54
C GLU A 76 6.94 14.79 1.88
N ARG A 77 5.63 14.64 2.10
CA ARG A 77 4.96 15.06 3.34
C ARG A 77 5.34 14.17 4.52
N LEU A 78 5.89 12.98 4.27
CA LEU A 78 6.38 12.05 5.27
C LEU A 78 7.86 12.26 5.62
N PHE A 79 8.51 13.32 5.10
CA PHE A 79 9.94 13.58 5.34
C PHE A 79 10.32 13.73 6.83
N SER A 80 9.39 14.20 7.66
CA SER A 80 9.58 14.40 9.11
C SER A 80 9.05 13.25 9.98
N LEU A 81 8.81 12.08 9.36
CA LEU A 81 8.35 10.89 10.06
C LEU A 81 9.50 10.24 10.81
N GLU A 82 9.32 10.07 12.11
CA GLU A 82 10.31 9.46 13.00
C GLU A 82 9.83 8.09 13.49
N THR A 83 10.71 7.33 14.15
CA THR A 83 10.37 5.99 14.66
C THR A 83 9.23 6.00 15.67
N GLU A 84 9.08 7.09 16.43
CA GLU A 84 8.01 7.28 17.40
C GLU A 84 6.64 7.42 16.74
N ASP A 85 6.59 7.83 15.47
CA ASP A 85 5.35 8.03 14.71
C ASP A 85 4.75 6.73 14.16
N LEU A 86 5.48 5.60 14.21
CA LEU A 86 5.03 4.33 13.64
C LEU A 86 3.71 3.85 14.26
N ASN A 87 3.50 4.06 15.56
CA ASN A 87 2.22 3.74 16.20
C ASN A 87 1.07 4.61 15.67
N THR A 88 1.35 5.89 15.38
CA THR A 88 0.39 6.82 14.78
C THR A 88 -0.01 6.37 13.38
N ILE A 89 0.91 5.77 12.61
CA ILE A 89 0.59 5.19 11.29
C ILE A 89 -0.43 4.06 11.44
N ILE A 90 -0.21 3.15 12.38
CA ILE A 90 -1.13 2.03 12.62
C ILE A 90 -2.50 2.54 13.06
N GLU A 91 -2.54 3.53 13.96
CA GLU A 91 -3.80 4.17 14.38
C GLU A 91 -4.54 4.78 13.19
N VAL A 92 -3.84 5.56 12.35
CA VAL A 92 -4.42 6.17 11.15
C VAL A 92 -4.89 5.11 10.15
N PHE A 93 -4.20 3.98 10.02
CA PHE A 93 -4.66 2.88 9.17
C PHE A 93 -6.01 2.33 9.64
N PHE A 94 -6.20 2.11 10.95
CA PHE A 94 -7.50 1.68 11.48
C PHE A 94 -8.58 2.73 11.26
N GLU A 95 -8.27 4.02 11.41
CA GLU A 95 -9.24 5.10 11.15
C GLU A 95 -9.68 5.18 9.69
N VAL A 96 -8.76 4.97 8.73
CA VAL A 96 -9.02 5.17 7.30
C VAL A 96 -9.49 3.90 6.59
N TYR A 97 -8.96 2.74 6.96
CA TYR A 97 -9.27 1.46 6.32
C TYR A 97 -10.24 0.60 7.15
N GLY A 98 -10.45 0.89 8.44
CA GLY A 98 -11.17 0.00 9.35
C GLY A 98 -10.35 -1.26 9.65
N ASP A 99 -11.01 -2.41 9.68
CA ASP A 99 -10.32 -3.69 9.82
C ASP A 99 -9.57 -4.04 8.51
N PHE A 100 -8.24 -4.17 8.62
CA PHE A 100 -7.37 -4.64 7.53
C PHE A 100 -6.60 -5.89 7.99
N GLN A 101 -6.28 -6.76 7.03
CA GLN A 101 -5.56 -8.00 7.28
C GLN A 101 -4.07 -7.89 6.94
N TYR A 102 -3.71 -6.98 6.02
CA TYR A 102 -2.35 -6.81 5.54
C TYR A 102 -1.97 -5.31 5.50
N ILE A 103 -0.66 -5.04 5.54
CA ILE A 103 -0.03 -3.75 5.27
C ILE A 103 0.94 -3.96 4.10
#